data_AF-A0A6G8CV21-F1
#
_entry.id   AF-A0A6G8CV21-F1
#
_cell.length_a   1.000
_cell.length_b   1.000
_cell.length_c   1.000
_cell.angle_alpha   90.00
_cell.angle_beta   90.00
_cell.angle_gamma   90.00
#
_symmetry.space_group_name_H-M   'P 1'
#
loop_
_entity.id
_entity.type
_entity.pdbx_description
1 polymer ?
#
loop_
_entity_poly.entity_id
_entity_poly.type
_entity_poly.pdbx_seq_one_letter_code
_entity_poly.pdbx_strand_id
1 'polypeptide(L)'
;MTAKPKPKRESSSYSIVRVDTVNARGIPVHLWTTSIKRQGVDIVRHFYDGVYGDKPSALLMAEAYRDAAMRLFPPRTQREQSMKVRSSNTSGTSGVQALHKNGKLVAWLATLSIGRDKPRRRYFSVKDHGEERAQQLAIAAREELLREYPDSFATVHPDATASANAHFAHLVAAQRIARDEVAPALDADELKRRLEWLNAWFDALKPRHVHVRISTYTQQQRGHDAILAIISNGGPPSQLKRKTWSLLHASWQDRQVEVWSFIQSSLKELMGAAYVHEFQRLFERHFLASDVQTGFLVRHRLDDPASDYLRSSPPAELQPMLQGFSVPRLPPLQTVSSAD
;
A
#
# COMPACT_ATOMS: atom_id res chain seq x y z
N MET A 1 33.59 6.64 2.84
CA MET A 1 32.16 6.56 2.46
C MET A 1 31.73 5.11 2.57
N THR A 2 31.22 4.69 3.74
CA THR A 2 30.74 3.32 3.96
C THR A 2 29.37 3.16 3.31
N ALA A 3 29.26 2.21 2.38
CA ALA A 3 28.00 1.90 1.70
C ALA A 3 26.93 1.50 2.73
N LYS A 4 25.76 2.14 2.70
CA LYS A 4 24.64 1.78 3.56
C LYS A 4 24.25 0.31 3.30
N PRO A 5 24.04 -0.50 4.34
CA PRO A 5 23.61 -1.88 4.16
C PRO A 5 22.28 -1.91 3.40
N LYS A 6 22.20 -2.77 2.37
CA LYS A 6 20.97 -2.96 1.60
C LYS A 6 19.88 -3.55 2.51
N PRO A 7 18.63 -3.07 2.43
CA PRO A 7 17.55 -3.57 3.27
C PRO A 7 17.23 -5.03 2.93
N LYS A 8 16.98 -5.85 3.96
CA LYS A 8 16.51 -7.24 3.78
C LYS A 8 15.05 -7.18 3.34
N ARG A 9 14.72 -7.92 2.27
CA ARG A 9 13.38 -7.94 1.68
C ARG A 9 12.82 -9.35 1.71
N GLU A 10 11.65 -9.50 2.32
CA GLU A 10 10.89 -10.75 2.33
C GLU A 10 9.57 -10.51 1.59
N SER A 11 9.25 -11.36 0.62
CA SER A 11 8.00 -11.29 -0.14
C SER A 11 6.90 -12.01 0.62
N SER A 12 5.83 -11.32 1.00
CA SER A 12 4.69 -11.95 1.69
C SER A 12 3.53 -12.27 0.75
N SER A 13 3.26 -11.41 -0.23
CA SER A 13 2.18 -11.57 -1.21
C SER A 13 2.39 -10.64 -2.42
N TYR A 14 1.59 -10.79 -3.48
CA TYR A 14 1.69 -9.95 -4.68
C TYR A 14 1.72 -8.45 -4.31
N SER A 15 2.75 -7.75 -4.79
CA SER A 15 2.97 -6.31 -4.57
C SER A 15 3.22 -5.86 -3.12
N ILE A 16 3.41 -6.77 -2.15
CA ILE A 16 3.72 -6.44 -0.75
C ILE A 16 5.05 -7.06 -0.34
N VAL A 17 5.96 -6.22 0.14
CA VAL A 17 7.31 -6.61 0.55
C VAL A 17 7.59 -6.14 1.97
N ARG A 18 8.11 -7.04 2.80
CA ARG A 18 8.66 -6.70 4.11
C ARG A 18 9.99 -5.98 3.90
N VAL A 19 10.19 -4.88 4.63
CA VAL A 19 11.45 -4.15 4.64
C VAL A 19 11.92 -4.01 6.07
N ASP A 20 13.04 -4.67 6.37
CA ASP A 20 13.78 -4.47 7.61
C ASP A 20 15.06 -3.69 7.27
N THR A 21 15.17 -2.48 7.80
CA THR A 21 16.25 -1.54 7.51
C THR A 21 16.69 -0.80 8.76
N VAL A 22 17.73 0.01 8.64
CA VAL A 22 18.21 0.89 9.71
C VAL A 22 18.17 2.32 9.18
N ASN A 23 17.57 3.24 9.96
CA ASN A 23 17.51 4.64 9.54
C ASN A 23 18.88 5.34 9.68
N ALA A 24 18.96 6.61 9.26
CA ALA A 24 20.20 7.38 9.33
C ALA A 24 20.78 7.54 10.75
N ARG A 25 19.99 7.26 11.79
CA ARG A 25 20.39 7.35 13.21
C ARG A 25 20.77 5.99 13.81
N GLY A 26 20.88 4.93 13.00
CA GLY A 26 21.19 3.60 13.50
C GLY A 26 20.00 2.86 14.15
N ILE A 27 18.79 3.41 14.05
CA ILE A 27 17.60 2.81 14.67
C ILE A 27 16.97 1.82 13.69
N PRO A 28 16.71 0.56 14.10
CA PRO A 28 15.97 -0.40 13.29
C PRO A 28 14.59 0.13 12.92
N VAL A 29 14.23 -0.03 11.66
CA VAL A 29 12.94 0.35 11.09
C VAL A 29 12.36 -0.85 10.37
N HIS A 30 11.12 -1.13 10.71
CA HIS A 30 10.38 -2.32 10.37
C HIS A 30 9.08 -1.89 9.71
N LEU A 31 8.88 -2.25 8.43
CA LEU A 31 7.70 -1.84 7.68
C LEU A 31 7.32 -2.83 6.59
N TRP A 32 6.07 -2.73 6.14
CA TRP A 32 5.60 -3.32 4.89
C TRP A 32 5.48 -2.26 3.81
N THR A 33 5.99 -2.55 2.61
CA THR A 33 5.83 -1.68 1.44
C THR A 33 4.84 -2.32 0.48
N THR A 34 3.79 -1.59 0.13
CA THR A 34 2.96 -1.92 -1.05
C THR A 34 3.51 -1.15 -2.24
N SER A 35 3.82 -1.84 -3.34
CA SER A 35 4.30 -1.23 -4.59
C SER A 35 3.60 -1.84 -5.80
N ILE A 36 2.83 -1.02 -6.50
CA ILE A 36 2.03 -1.40 -7.67
C ILE A 36 2.27 -0.37 -8.77
N LYS A 37 2.76 -0.81 -9.93
CA LYS A 37 2.88 0.05 -11.12
C LYS A 37 1.75 -0.25 -12.08
N ARG A 38 0.80 0.69 -12.24
CA ARG A 38 -0.39 0.48 -13.08
C ARG A 38 -0.82 1.77 -13.76
N GLN A 39 -1.21 1.63 -15.03
CA GLN A 39 -1.75 2.72 -15.84
C GLN A 39 -0.85 3.99 -15.91
N GLY A 40 0.47 3.81 -15.74
CA GLY A 40 1.43 4.93 -15.70
C GLY A 40 1.64 5.56 -14.33
N VAL A 41 0.93 5.10 -13.29
CA VAL A 41 1.06 5.56 -11.92
C VAL A 41 1.86 4.53 -11.10
N ASP A 42 2.81 5.02 -10.30
CA ASP A 42 3.54 4.23 -9.31
C ASP A 42 2.87 4.41 -7.94
N ILE A 43 2.17 3.38 -7.49
CA ILE A 43 1.43 3.37 -6.23
C ILE A 43 2.34 2.72 -5.21
N VAL A 44 3.01 3.55 -4.42
CA VAL A 44 3.93 3.11 -3.35
C VAL A 44 3.47 3.65 -2.02
N ARG A 45 3.29 2.76 -1.03
CA ARG A 45 2.96 3.15 0.35
C ARG A 45 3.68 2.27 1.37
N HIS A 46 4.06 2.89 2.48
CA HIS A 46 4.79 2.26 3.58
C HIS A 46 3.90 2.14 4.83
N PHE A 47 3.90 0.97 5.45
CA PHE A 47 3.14 0.64 6.65
C PHE A 47 4.13 0.22 7.74
N TYR A 48 4.48 1.16 8.61
CA TYR A 48 5.46 0.95 9.67
C TYR A 48 4.86 0.17 10.84
N ASP A 49 5.60 -0.81 11.37
CA ASP A 49 5.20 -1.55 12.57
C ASP A 49 5.01 -0.59 13.76
N GLY A 50 5.84 0.45 13.84
CA GLY A 50 5.72 1.47 14.89
C GLY A 50 4.50 2.40 14.75
N VAL A 51 3.85 2.47 13.59
CA VAL A 51 2.60 3.24 13.39
C VAL A 51 1.38 2.35 13.65
N TYR A 52 1.47 1.09 13.24
CA TYR A 52 0.37 0.14 13.38
C TYR A 52 0.47 -0.72 14.64
N GLY A 53 1.54 -0.60 15.44
CA GLY A 53 1.76 -1.29 16.72
C GLY A 53 2.55 -2.61 16.63
N ASP A 54 2.33 -3.40 15.58
CA ASP A 54 2.99 -4.69 15.36
C ASP A 54 3.09 -5.08 13.87
N LYS A 55 3.86 -6.14 13.59
CA LYS A 55 4.06 -6.69 12.24
C LYS A 55 2.76 -7.19 11.59
N PRO A 56 1.88 -7.97 12.27
CA PRO A 56 0.65 -8.46 11.66
C PRO A 56 -0.36 -7.36 11.32
N SER A 57 -0.53 -6.36 12.17
CA SER A 57 -1.45 -5.23 11.95
C SER A 57 -0.96 -4.35 10.80
N ALA A 58 0.35 -4.13 10.70
CA ALA A 58 0.93 -3.42 9.57
C ALA A 58 0.74 -4.18 8.24
N LEU A 59 0.86 -5.51 8.25
CA LEU A 59 0.61 -6.36 7.07
C LEU A 59 -0.86 -6.29 6.65
N LEU A 60 -1.79 -6.44 7.59
CA LEU A 60 -3.23 -6.41 7.34
C LEU A 60 -3.66 -5.10 6.67
N MET A 61 -3.09 -3.97 7.08
CA MET A 61 -3.37 -2.67 6.47
C MET A 61 -2.71 -2.51 5.10
N ALA A 62 -1.52 -3.09 4.90
CA ALA A 62 -0.87 -3.12 3.58
C ALA A 62 -1.70 -3.94 2.58
N GLU A 63 -2.26 -5.08 3.01
CA GLU A 63 -3.16 -5.91 2.19
C GLU A 63 -4.44 -5.19 1.84
N ALA A 64 -5.10 -4.57 2.82
CA ALA A 64 -6.29 -3.77 2.58
C ALA A 64 -6.01 -2.61 1.60
N TYR A 65 -4.87 -1.92 1.75
CA TYR A 65 -4.48 -0.84 0.84
C TYR A 65 -4.19 -1.36 -0.56
N ARG A 66 -3.48 -2.48 -0.69
CA ARG A 66 -3.24 -3.14 -1.98
C ARG A 66 -4.57 -3.46 -2.66
N ASP A 67 -5.52 -4.06 -1.93
CA ASP A 67 -6.79 -4.49 -2.51
C ASP A 67 -7.66 -3.31 -2.93
N ALA A 68 -7.69 -2.25 -2.12
CA ALA A 68 -8.31 -0.98 -2.50
C ALA A 68 -7.63 -0.40 -3.75
N ALA A 69 -6.31 -0.23 -3.75
CA ALA A 69 -5.55 0.28 -4.88
C ALA A 69 -5.80 -0.55 -6.16
N MET A 70 -5.88 -1.87 -6.05
CA MET A 70 -6.14 -2.73 -7.19
C MET A 70 -7.55 -2.54 -7.76
N ARG A 71 -8.55 -2.17 -6.94
CA ARG A 71 -9.91 -1.78 -7.38
C ARG A 71 -9.94 -0.40 -8.03
N LEU A 72 -9.23 0.58 -7.48
CA LEU A 72 -9.13 1.91 -8.10
C LEU A 72 -8.35 1.90 -9.42
N PHE A 73 -7.33 1.03 -9.50
CA PHE A 73 -6.42 0.90 -10.63
C PHE A 73 -6.45 -0.53 -11.16
N PRO A 74 -7.56 -0.94 -11.79
CA PRO A 74 -7.70 -2.29 -12.29
C PRO A 74 -6.64 -2.60 -13.36
N PRO A 75 -6.24 -3.88 -13.48
CA PRO A 75 -5.30 -4.27 -14.52
C PRO A 75 -5.96 -4.00 -15.86
N ARG A 76 -5.21 -3.41 -16.80
CA ARG A 76 -5.71 -3.22 -18.15
C ARG A 76 -6.05 -4.55 -18.78
N THR A 77 -7.10 -4.57 -19.58
CA THR A 77 -7.40 -5.74 -20.37
C THR A 77 -6.51 -5.79 -21.61
N GLN A 78 -6.36 -6.97 -22.20
CA GLN A 78 -5.58 -7.14 -23.43
C GLN A 78 -6.17 -6.32 -24.57
N ARG A 79 -7.50 -6.16 -24.60
CA ARG A 79 -8.19 -5.29 -25.56
C ARG A 79 -7.82 -3.83 -25.39
N GLU A 80 -7.87 -3.29 -24.17
CA GLU A 80 -7.47 -1.90 -23.89
C GLU A 80 -6.00 -1.65 -24.30
N GLN A 81 -5.11 -2.59 -24.01
CA GLN A 81 -3.71 -2.49 -24.45
C GLN A 81 -3.58 -2.56 -25.97
N SER A 82 -4.36 -3.43 -26.61
CA SER A 82 -4.37 -3.64 -28.06
C SER A 82 -4.98 -2.48 -28.85
N MET A 83 -5.85 -1.68 -28.24
CA MET A 83 -6.47 -0.50 -28.85
C MET A 83 -5.60 0.76 -28.74
N LYS A 84 -4.62 0.78 -27.83
CA LYS A 84 -3.72 1.93 -27.67
C LYS A 84 -2.87 2.14 -28.93
N VAL A 85 -3.07 3.27 -29.62
CA VAL A 85 -2.28 3.65 -30.79
C VAL A 85 -0.85 3.99 -30.35
N ARG A 86 0.14 3.41 -31.05
CA ARG A 86 1.56 3.69 -30.81
C ARG A 86 1.98 4.92 -31.62
N SER A 87 2.95 5.68 -31.12
CA SER A 87 3.50 6.85 -31.84
C SER A 87 4.07 6.52 -33.21
N SER A 88 4.50 5.27 -33.42
CA SER A 88 5.01 4.77 -34.70
C SER A 88 3.92 4.24 -35.64
N ASN A 89 2.63 4.41 -35.30
CA ASN A 89 1.52 3.92 -36.13
C ASN A 89 1.13 4.99 -37.16
N THR A 90 1.21 4.63 -38.44
CA THR A 90 0.89 5.51 -39.57
C THR A 90 -0.54 5.35 -40.08
N SER A 91 -1.28 4.36 -39.58
CA SER A 91 -2.63 4.01 -40.04
C SER A 91 -3.75 4.71 -39.29
N GLY A 92 -3.46 5.30 -38.12
CA GLY A 92 -4.45 5.81 -37.18
C GLY A 92 -5.14 4.73 -36.32
N THR A 93 -5.09 3.44 -36.71
CA THR A 93 -5.70 2.33 -35.98
C THR A 93 -4.64 1.40 -35.37
N SER A 94 -4.71 1.16 -34.06
CA SER A 94 -3.73 0.27 -33.40
C SER A 94 -3.80 -1.15 -33.94
N GLY A 95 -2.63 -1.73 -34.23
CA GLY A 95 -2.50 -3.07 -34.82
C GLY A 95 -2.68 -3.12 -36.35
N VAL A 96 -2.98 -1.99 -37.01
CA VAL A 96 -2.96 -1.88 -38.47
C VAL A 96 -1.62 -1.26 -38.92
N GLN A 97 -0.96 -1.87 -39.89
CA GLN A 97 0.35 -1.45 -40.38
C GLN A 97 0.42 -1.51 -41.91
N ALA A 98 1.03 -0.48 -42.50
CA ALA A 98 1.33 -0.40 -43.91
C ALA A 98 2.65 -1.16 -44.22
N LEU A 99 2.58 -2.17 -45.08
CA LEU A 99 3.74 -2.95 -45.51
C LEU A 99 4.30 -2.38 -46.81
N HIS A 100 5.59 -2.05 -46.80
CA HIS A 100 6.28 -1.49 -47.95
C HIS A 100 7.34 -2.47 -48.47
N LYS A 101 7.46 -2.57 -49.80
CA LYS A 101 8.55 -3.28 -50.49
C LYS A 101 9.19 -2.31 -51.48
N ASN A 102 10.50 -2.11 -51.36
CA ASN A 102 11.27 -1.16 -52.18
C ASN A 102 10.65 0.26 -52.19
N GLY A 103 10.20 0.74 -51.03
CA GLY A 103 9.57 2.06 -50.88
C GLY A 103 8.13 2.18 -51.38
N LYS A 104 7.56 1.14 -51.99
CA LYS A 104 6.17 1.11 -52.45
C LYS A 104 5.28 0.36 -51.48
N LEU A 105 4.10 0.91 -51.20
CA LEU A 105 3.08 0.22 -50.41
C LEU A 105 2.60 -1.02 -51.16
N VAL A 106 2.75 -2.19 -50.54
CA VAL A 106 2.38 -3.48 -51.14
C VAL A 106 1.16 -4.12 -50.50
N ALA A 107 0.93 -3.90 -49.20
CA ALA A 107 -0.17 -4.49 -48.47
C ALA A 107 -0.47 -3.72 -47.17
N TRP A 108 -1.67 -3.93 -46.65
CA TRP A 108 -2.04 -3.57 -45.30
C TRP A 108 -2.14 -4.82 -44.43
N LEU A 109 -1.62 -4.75 -43.20
CA LEU A 109 -1.59 -5.83 -42.24
C LEU A 109 -2.40 -5.47 -41.00
N ALA A 110 -3.40 -6.29 -40.67
CA ALA A 110 -4.10 -6.26 -39.39
C ALA A 110 -3.49 -7.32 -38.46
N THR A 111 -3.00 -6.93 -37.29
CA THR A 111 -2.39 -7.82 -36.30
C THR A 111 -3.05 -7.68 -34.93
N LEU A 112 -3.35 -8.82 -34.29
CA LEU A 112 -3.75 -8.91 -32.89
C LEU A 112 -2.79 -9.84 -32.12
N SER A 113 -2.14 -9.30 -31.09
CA SER A 113 -1.33 -10.06 -30.15
C SER A 113 -2.07 -10.14 -28.82
N ILE A 114 -2.34 -11.35 -28.33
CA ILE A 114 -2.98 -11.57 -27.04
C ILE A 114 -2.01 -12.38 -26.18
N GLY A 115 -1.46 -11.74 -25.15
CA GLY A 115 -0.57 -12.40 -24.18
C GLY A 115 0.63 -13.08 -24.83
N ARG A 116 0.79 -14.38 -24.55
CA ARG A 116 1.89 -15.21 -25.05
C ARG A 116 1.53 -16.01 -26.31
N ASP A 117 0.31 -15.90 -26.82
CA ASP A 117 -0.10 -16.64 -27.99
C ASP A 117 0.50 -16.09 -29.28
N LYS A 118 0.59 -16.96 -30.30
CA LYS A 118 1.04 -16.56 -31.64
C LYS A 118 0.17 -15.40 -32.15
N PRO A 119 0.78 -14.28 -32.60
CA PRO A 119 0.03 -13.13 -33.08
C PRO A 119 -0.81 -13.53 -34.28
N ARG A 120 -2.08 -13.12 -34.27
CA ARG A 120 -3.01 -13.33 -35.39
C ARG A 120 -2.81 -12.21 -36.38
N ARG A 121 -2.75 -12.56 -37.67
CA ARG A 121 -2.40 -11.65 -38.76
C ARG A 121 -3.36 -11.87 -39.93
N ARG A 122 -3.88 -10.78 -40.52
CA ARG A 122 -4.62 -10.79 -41.78
C ARG A 122 -3.99 -9.77 -42.74
N TYR A 123 -3.72 -10.19 -43.97
CA TYR A 123 -3.02 -9.40 -44.97
C TYR A 123 -3.98 -9.01 -46.09
N PHE A 124 -3.92 -7.76 -46.54
CA PHE A 124 -4.72 -7.23 -47.64
C PHE A 124 -3.80 -6.57 -48.65
N SER A 125 -3.67 -7.20 -49.82
CA SER A 125 -2.79 -6.77 -50.91
C SER A 125 -3.32 -5.51 -51.58
N VAL A 126 -2.45 -4.52 -51.79
CA VAL A 126 -2.80 -3.29 -52.54
C VAL A 126 -3.02 -3.62 -54.02
N LYS A 127 -2.33 -4.64 -54.55
CA LYS A 127 -2.51 -5.07 -55.94
C LYS A 127 -3.92 -5.56 -56.22
N ASP A 128 -4.54 -6.24 -55.26
CA ASP A 128 -5.82 -6.92 -55.46
C ASP A 128 -7.03 -6.04 -55.09
N HIS A 129 -6.83 -5.07 -54.20
CA HIS A 129 -7.92 -4.23 -53.68
C HIS A 129 -7.76 -2.73 -53.95
N GLY A 130 -6.58 -2.26 -54.34
CA GLY A 130 -6.25 -0.83 -54.31
C GLY A 130 -5.89 -0.35 -52.89
N GLU A 131 -5.23 0.80 -52.80
CA GLU A 131 -4.64 1.29 -51.55
C GLU A 131 -5.70 1.57 -50.46
N GLU A 132 -6.70 2.38 -50.78
CA GLU A 132 -7.74 2.81 -49.85
C GLU A 132 -8.61 1.62 -49.39
N ARG A 133 -9.00 0.74 -50.32
CA ARG A 133 -9.83 -0.41 -49.99
C ARG A 133 -9.06 -1.45 -49.17
N ALA A 134 -7.79 -1.68 -49.47
CA ALA A 134 -6.94 -2.56 -48.67
C ALA A 134 -6.78 -2.04 -47.23
N GLN A 135 -6.67 -0.72 -47.05
CA GLN A 135 -6.65 -0.10 -45.73
C GLN A 135 -7.97 -0.32 -44.97
N GLN A 136 -9.10 -0.04 -45.61
CA GLN A 136 -10.43 -0.25 -45.00
C GLN A 136 -10.65 -1.72 -44.60
N LEU A 137 -10.25 -2.67 -45.45
CA LEU A 137 -10.35 -4.09 -45.15
C LEU A 137 -9.46 -4.48 -43.95
N ALA A 138 -8.26 -3.91 -43.84
CA ALA A 138 -7.40 -4.14 -42.68
C ALA A 138 -7.99 -3.57 -41.38
N ILE A 139 -8.64 -2.41 -41.44
CA ILE A 139 -9.34 -1.81 -40.28
C ILE A 139 -10.53 -2.69 -39.87
N ALA A 140 -11.38 -3.08 -40.82
CA ALA A 140 -12.53 -3.96 -40.53
C ALA A 140 -12.08 -5.32 -39.96
N ALA A 141 -11.04 -5.91 -40.55
CA ALA A 141 -10.44 -7.15 -40.05
C ALA A 141 -9.86 -6.98 -38.64
N ARG A 142 -9.30 -5.82 -38.32
CA ARG A 142 -8.80 -5.51 -36.98
C ARG A 142 -9.93 -5.45 -35.96
N GLU A 143 -11.04 -4.82 -36.29
CA GLU A 143 -12.23 -4.77 -35.44
C GLU A 143 -12.85 -6.15 -35.22
N GLU A 144 -12.91 -6.96 -36.27
CA GLU A 144 -13.38 -8.35 -36.19
C GLU A 144 -12.48 -9.19 -35.26
N LEU A 145 -11.16 -9.09 -35.41
CA LEU A 145 -10.21 -9.73 -34.50
C LEU A 145 -10.39 -9.27 -33.05
N LEU A 146 -10.68 -7.99 -32.79
CA LEU A 146 -10.95 -7.51 -31.43
C LEU A 146 -12.30 -8.01 -30.88
N ARG A 147 -13.25 -8.35 -31.75
CA ARG A 147 -14.59 -8.84 -31.38
C ARG A 147 -14.63 -10.34 -31.10
N GLU A 148 -13.88 -11.12 -31.88
CA GLU A 148 -13.85 -12.58 -31.83
C GLU A 148 -13.17 -13.11 -30.56
N TYR A 149 -12.18 -12.39 -30.03
CA TYR A 149 -11.35 -12.92 -28.95
C TYR A 149 -11.85 -12.49 -27.57
N PRO A 150 -11.98 -13.44 -26.62
CA PRO A 150 -12.36 -13.13 -25.25
C PRO A 150 -11.29 -12.26 -24.60
N ASP A 151 -11.74 -11.16 -24.01
CA ASP A 151 -10.85 -10.25 -23.32
C ASP A 151 -10.30 -10.91 -22.05
N SER A 152 -9.06 -10.61 -21.71
CA SER A 152 -8.38 -11.15 -20.53
C SER A 152 -7.47 -10.08 -19.93
N PHE A 153 -7.04 -10.26 -18.70
CA PHE A 153 -6.12 -9.30 -18.08
C PHE A 153 -4.72 -9.37 -18.68
N ALA A 154 -4.20 -8.21 -19.06
CA ALA A 154 -2.87 -8.07 -19.62
C ALA A 154 -1.81 -8.05 -18.50
N THR A 155 -1.56 -9.23 -17.95
CA THR A 155 -0.63 -9.48 -16.84
C THR A 155 0.57 -10.30 -17.31
N VAL A 156 1.74 -10.08 -16.69
CA VAL A 156 3.00 -10.74 -17.08
C VAL A 156 3.27 -12.03 -16.29
N HIS A 157 2.86 -12.05 -15.00
CA HIS A 157 3.14 -13.12 -14.05
C HIS A 157 1.88 -13.93 -13.74
N PRO A 158 1.94 -15.28 -13.63
CA PRO A 158 0.79 -16.13 -13.30
C PRO A 158 0.05 -15.70 -12.02
N ASP A 159 0.77 -15.39 -10.93
CA ASP A 159 0.16 -14.92 -9.68
C ASP A 159 -0.61 -13.60 -9.86
N ALA A 160 -0.11 -12.71 -10.73
CA ALA A 160 -0.80 -11.48 -11.06
C ALA A 160 -2.07 -11.77 -11.88
N THR A 161 -2.04 -12.77 -12.76
CA THR A 161 -3.21 -13.24 -13.50
C THR A 161 -4.25 -13.86 -12.57
N ALA A 162 -3.83 -14.75 -11.66
CA ALA A 162 -4.70 -15.39 -10.68
C ALA A 162 -5.35 -14.37 -9.75
N SER A 163 -4.55 -13.44 -9.20
CA SER A 163 -5.03 -12.32 -8.40
C SER A 163 -6.00 -11.44 -9.20
N ALA A 164 -5.67 -11.10 -10.45
CA ALA A 164 -6.54 -10.28 -11.27
C ALA A 164 -7.89 -10.95 -11.55
N ASN A 165 -7.89 -12.23 -11.88
CA ASN A 165 -9.12 -12.99 -12.10
C ASN A 165 -9.96 -13.09 -10.83
N ALA A 166 -9.34 -13.40 -9.68
CA ALA A 166 -10.04 -13.53 -8.41
C ALA A 166 -10.76 -12.23 -7.99
N HIS A 167 -10.13 -11.07 -8.22
CA HIS A 167 -10.64 -9.79 -7.72
C HIS A 167 -11.41 -8.98 -8.77
N PHE A 168 -11.12 -9.17 -10.06
CA PHE A 168 -11.58 -8.29 -11.13
C PHE A 168 -12.31 -8.99 -12.27
N ALA A 169 -12.59 -10.29 -12.22
CA ALA A 169 -13.32 -10.98 -13.31
C ALA A 169 -14.60 -10.25 -13.77
N HIS A 170 -15.28 -9.57 -12.85
CA HIS A 170 -16.45 -8.74 -13.15
C HIS A 170 -16.17 -7.57 -14.11
N LEU A 171 -14.95 -7.00 -14.13
CA LEU A 171 -14.57 -5.93 -15.06
C LEU A 171 -14.44 -6.43 -16.50
N VAL A 172 -13.88 -7.62 -16.68
CA VAL A 172 -13.83 -8.28 -18.00
C VAL A 172 -15.25 -8.62 -18.47
N ALA A 173 -16.11 -9.08 -17.56
CA ALA A 173 -17.52 -9.33 -17.86
C ALA A 173 -18.30 -8.04 -18.19
N ALA A 174 -18.07 -6.95 -17.46
CA ALA A 174 -18.70 -5.65 -17.66
C ALA A 174 -18.27 -5.00 -18.99
N GLN A 175 -17.00 -5.05 -19.36
CA GLN A 175 -16.52 -4.61 -20.68
C GLN A 175 -17.04 -5.47 -21.83
N ARG A 176 -17.40 -6.73 -21.56
CA ARG A 176 -18.11 -7.58 -22.51
C ARG A 176 -19.54 -7.08 -22.78
N ILE A 177 -20.16 -6.44 -21.78
CA ILE A 177 -21.53 -5.89 -21.84
C ILE A 177 -21.53 -4.47 -22.40
N ALA A 178 -20.60 -3.61 -21.98
CA ALA A 178 -20.44 -2.22 -22.45
C ALA A 178 -19.83 -2.11 -23.86
N ARG A 179 -20.20 -3.05 -24.75
CA ARG A 179 -19.61 -3.28 -26.08
C ARG A 179 -19.68 -2.06 -27.03
N ASP A 180 -20.48 -1.04 -26.68
CA ASP A 180 -20.82 0.10 -27.52
C ASP A 180 -20.33 1.48 -27.00
N GLU A 181 -19.77 1.57 -25.80
CA GLU A 181 -19.24 2.85 -25.28
C GLU A 181 -17.75 2.73 -24.98
N VAL A 182 -16.93 3.38 -25.80
CA VAL A 182 -15.49 3.56 -25.53
C VAL A 182 -15.38 4.50 -24.33
N ALA A 183 -15.35 3.94 -23.12
CA ALA A 183 -15.02 4.71 -21.93
C ALA A 183 -13.67 5.41 -22.19
N PRO A 184 -13.61 6.75 -22.12
CA PRO A 184 -12.37 7.46 -22.37
C PRO A 184 -11.32 6.97 -21.38
N ALA A 185 -10.08 6.83 -21.87
CA ALA A 185 -8.96 6.51 -21.00
C ALA A 185 -8.93 7.53 -19.85
N LEU A 186 -8.95 7.06 -18.61
CA LEU A 186 -8.89 7.92 -17.42
C LEU A 186 -7.67 8.83 -17.53
N ASP A 187 -7.92 10.13 -17.40
CA ASP A 187 -6.89 11.16 -17.41
C ASP A 187 -5.85 10.91 -16.30
N ALA A 188 -4.58 11.17 -16.58
CA ALA A 188 -3.48 10.92 -15.64
C ALA A 188 -3.66 11.73 -14.35
N ASP A 189 -4.25 12.92 -14.42
CA ASP A 189 -4.50 13.75 -13.25
C ASP A 189 -5.66 13.23 -12.39
N GLU A 190 -6.67 12.61 -13.00
CA GLU A 190 -7.73 11.90 -12.27
C GLU A 190 -7.16 10.69 -11.51
N LEU A 191 -6.25 9.93 -12.13
CA LEU A 191 -5.57 8.81 -11.48
C LEU A 191 -4.73 9.25 -10.28
N LYS A 192 -4.08 10.43 -10.35
CA LYS A 192 -3.36 11.01 -9.20
C LYS A 192 -4.31 11.40 -8.07
N ARG A 193 -5.40 12.10 -8.38
CA ARG A 193 -6.41 12.49 -7.37
C ARG A 193 -6.99 11.28 -6.64
N ARG A 194 -7.29 10.21 -7.37
CA ARG A 194 -7.74 8.93 -6.78
C ARG A 194 -6.73 8.36 -5.80
N LEU A 195 -5.44 8.39 -6.14
CA LEU A 195 -4.38 7.94 -5.25
C LEU A 195 -4.27 8.84 -4.00
N GLU A 196 -4.44 10.16 -4.16
CA GLU A 196 -4.45 11.11 -3.04
C GLU A 196 -5.62 10.85 -2.08
N TRP A 197 -6.84 10.67 -2.59
CA TRP A 197 -8.01 10.32 -1.76
C TRP A 197 -7.83 8.98 -1.06
N LEU A 198 -7.31 7.96 -1.77
CA LEU A 198 -7.00 6.67 -1.16
C LEU A 198 -5.98 6.83 -0.02
N ASN A 199 -4.96 7.67 -0.24
CA ASN A 199 -3.95 7.91 0.76
C ASN A 199 -4.49 8.63 1.99
N ALA A 200 -5.29 9.67 1.79
CA ALA A 200 -5.95 10.42 2.86
C ALA A 200 -6.88 9.53 3.68
N TRP A 201 -7.65 8.66 3.02
CA TRP A 201 -8.52 7.71 3.70
C TRP A 201 -7.74 6.75 4.61
N PHE A 202 -6.65 6.16 4.12
CA PHE A 202 -5.80 5.29 4.92
C PHE A 202 -5.00 6.04 6.00
N ASP A 203 -4.75 7.34 5.83
CA ASP A 203 -4.17 8.19 6.87
C ASP A 203 -5.17 8.44 8.01
N ALA A 204 -6.45 8.66 7.70
CA ALA A 204 -7.52 8.79 8.69
C ALA A 204 -7.77 7.49 9.46
N LEU A 205 -7.46 6.33 8.86
CA LEU A 205 -7.60 4.99 9.47
C LEU A 205 -6.40 4.54 10.32
N LYS A 206 -5.36 5.37 10.45
CA LYS A 206 -4.19 5.03 11.29
C LYS A 206 -4.63 4.81 12.74
N PRO A 207 -4.26 3.68 13.37
CA PRO A 207 -4.69 3.40 14.72
C PRO A 207 -4.08 4.39 15.70
N ARG A 208 -4.89 4.81 16.66
CA ARG A 208 -4.38 5.49 17.84
C ARG A 208 -3.82 4.42 18.76
N HIS A 209 -2.51 4.41 18.97
CA HIS A 209 -1.88 3.49 19.91
C HIS A 209 -0.83 4.23 20.72
N VAL A 210 -0.45 3.63 21.83
CA VAL A 210 0.55 4.14 22.75
C VAL A 210 1.57 3.05 23.00
N HIS A 211 2.83 3.46 23.01
CA HIS A 211 3.96 2.62 23.38
C HIS A 211 4.70 3.32 24.52
N VAL A 212 4.68 2.69 25.70
CA VAL A 212 5.41 3.11 26.89
C VAL A 212 6.50 2.08 27.13
N ARG A 213 7.76 2.52 27.13
CA ARG A 213 8.91 1.69 27.52
C ARG A 213 9.67 2.38 28.63
N ILE A 214 9.79 1.70 29.76
CA ILE A 214 10.62 2.08 30.88
C ILE A 214 11.69 1.01 31.04
N SER A 215 12.95 1.39 30.89
CA SER A 215 14.09 0.48 30.98
C SER A 215 15.21 1.13 31.77
N THR A 216 16.04 0.34 32.43
CA THR A 216 17.26 0.83 33.07
C THR A 216 18.45 0.68 32.13
N TYR A 217 19.34 1.66 32.14
CA TYR A 217 20.60 1.58 31.40
C TYR A 217 21.75 2.11 32.25
N THR A 218 22.90 1.48 32.12
CA THR A 218 24.12 1.91 32.80
C THR A 218 24.75 3.07 32.02
N GLN A 219 24.85 4.24 32.66
CA GLN A 219 25.46 5.40 32.04
C GLN A 219 26.98 5.31 32.19
N GLN A 220 27.66 4.70 31.19
CA GLN A 220 29.11 4.45 31.21
C GLN A 220 29.97 5.68 31.56
N GLN A 221 29.54 6.89 31.20
CA GLN A 221 30.27 8.12 31.54
C GLN A 221 30.09 8.62 32.97
N ARG A 222 29.04 8.17 33.68
CA ARG A 222 28.72 8.65 35.04
C ARG A 222 28.76 7.56 36.11
N GLY A 223 29.03 6.30 35.74
CA GLY A 223 29.27 5.20 36.67
C GLY A 223 28.06 4.75 37.49
N HIS A 224 26.83 5.12 37.08
CA HIS A 224 25.61 4.72 37.77
C HIS A 224 24.49 4.39 36.78
N ASP A 225 23.50 3.63 37.27
CA ASP A 225 22.32 3.26 36.51
C ASP A 225 21.29 4.39 36.47
N ALA A 226 20.52 4.43 35.39
CA ALA A 226 19.46 5.40 35.22
C ALA A 226 18.21 4.75 34.60
N ILE A 227 17.04 5.23 35.02
CA ILE A 227 15.76 4.89 34.40
C ILE A 227 15.58 5.76 33.16
N LEU A 228 15.26 5.15 32.03
CA LEU A 228 14.83 5.82 30.80
C LEU A 228 13.35 5.54 30.56
N ALA A 229 12.53 6.59 30.55
CA ALA A 229 11.16 6.52 30.04
C ALA A 229 11.11 7.00 28.59
N ILE A 230 10.47 6.21 27.72
CA ILE A 230 10.14 6.56 26.35
C ILE A 230 8.64 6.33 26.14
N ILE A 231 7.93 7.37 25.71
CA ILE A 231 6.49 7.32 25.43
C ILE A 231 6.25 7.85 24.03
N SER A 232 5.56 7.06 23.20
CA SER A 232 5.23 7.42 21.83
C SER A 232 3.81 6.98 21.47
N ASN A 233 3.23 7.62 20.46
CA ASN A 233 1.90 7.34 19.95
C ASN A 233 1.90 6.86 18.47
N GLY A 234 3.04 6.35 17.99
CA GLY A 234 3.25 6.05 16.57
C GLY A 234 3.34 7.27 15.64
N GLY A 235 3.26 8.48 16.19
CA GLY A 235 3.43 9.73 15.47
C GLY A 235 4.89 10.00 15.07
N PRO A 236 5.17 11.17 14.46
CA PRO A 236 6.52 11.55 14.11
C PRO A 236 7.44 11.60 15.34
N PRO A 237 8.76 11.44 15.19
CA PRO A 237 9.70 11.47 16.31
C PRO A 237 9.66 12.73 17.17
N SER A 238 9.09 13.84 16.67
CA SER A 238 8.86 15.07 17.43
C SER A 238 7.84 14.92 18.56
N GLN A 239 6.92 13.96 18.46
CA GLN A 239 5.92 13.68 19.50
C GLN A 239 6.43 12.68 20.56
N LEU A 240 7.64 12.13 20.38
CA LEU A 240 8.28 11.23 21.33
C LEU A 240 8.60 11.96 22.64
N LYS A 241 8.05 11.48 23.75
CA LYS A 241 8.38 11.98 25.09
C LYS A 241 9.46 11.08 25.69
N ARG A 242 10.54 11.69 26.18
CA ARG A 242 11.64 10.98 26.83
C ARG A 242 12.10 11.71 28.08
N LYS A 243 12.39 10.96 29.14
CA LYS A 243 12.98 11.49 30.37
C LYS A 243 13.84 10.44 31.05
N THR A 244 14.89 10.90 31.71
CA THR A 244 15.84 10.06 32.43
C THR A 244 15.87 10.43 33.91
N TRP A 245 15.98 9.44 34.79
CA TRP A 245 16.22 9.63 36.23
C TRP A 245 17.44 8.84 36.67
N SER A 246 18.32 9.47 37.46
CA SER A 246 19.49 8.80 38.05
C SER A 246 19.08 7.94 39.25
N LEU A 247 19.67 6.74 39.34
CA LEU A 247 19.56 5.81 40.47
C LEU A 247 20.75 5.91 41.44
N LEU A 248 21.57 6.97 41.34
CA LEU A 248 22.75 7.15 42.21
C LEU A 248 22.39 7.30 43.70
N HIS A 249 21.28 7.97 43.99
CA HIS A 249 20.83 8.29 45.35
C HIS A 249 19.37 7.89 45.61
N ALA A 250 18.81 7.03 44.77
CA ALA A 250 17.41 6.61 44.86
C ALA A 250 17.27 5.22 44.26
N SER A 251 16.46 4.38 44.89
CA SER A 251 16.07 3.10 44.33
C SER A 251 15.08 3.27 43.18
N TRP A 252 14.83 2.19 42.45
CA TRP A 252 13.76 2.14 41.45
C TRP A 252 12.40 2.49 42.07
N GLN A 253 12.10 1.90 43.22
CA GLN A 253 10.85 2.09 43.97
C GLN A 253 10.67 3.56 44.38
N ASP A 254 11.74 4.22 44.84
CA ASP A 254 11.69 5.66 45.18
C ASP A 254 11.31 6.53 43.98
N ARG A 255 11.76 6.13 42.77
CA ARG A 255 11.50 6.86 41.53
C ARG A 255 10.18 6.49 40.86
N GLN A 256 9.50 5.41 41.25
CA GLN A 256 8.27 4.95 40.61
C GLN A 256 7.19 6.04 40.58
N VAL A 257 7.04 6.83 41.65
CA VAL A 257 6.06 7.92 41.73
C VAL A 257 6.33 9.00 40.69
N GLU A 258 7.59 9.43 40.54
CA GLU A 258 8.00 10.44 39.57
C GLU A 258 7.85 9.94 38.12
N VAL A 259 8.22 8.68 37.88
CA VAL A 259 8.12 8.05 36.57
C VAL A 259 6.65 7.89 36.17
N TRP A 260 5.79 7.47 37.10
CA TRP A 260 4.36 7.34 36.86
C TRP A 260 3.69 8.69 36.57
N SER A 261 4.04 9.73 37.32
CA SER A 261 3.57 11.10 37.05
C SER A 261 3.99 11.59 35.67
N PHE A 262 5.21 11.27 35.23
CA PHE A 262 5.67 11.55 33.87
C PHE A 262 4.88 10.77 32.81
N ILE A 263 4.54 9.50 33.07
CA ILE A 263 3.67 8.71 32.18
C ILE A 263 2.31 9.39 32.05
N GLN A 264 1.64 9.68 33.16
CA GLN A 264 0.30 10.29 33.15
C GLN A 264 0.27 11.63 32.42
N SER A 265 1.23 12.52 32.71
CA SER A 265 1.34 13.83 32.05
C SER A 265 1.62 13.71 30.55
N SER A 266 2.53 12.82 30.15
CA SER A 266 2.83 12.56 28.73
C SER A 266 1.63 11.97 27.99
N LEU A 267 0.92 11.02 28.59
CA LEU A 267 -0.29 10.43 28.01
C LEU A 267 -1.43 11.44 27.93
N LYS A 268 -1.57 12.32 28.93
CA LYS A 268 -2.56 13.41 28.89
C LYS A 268 -2.34 14.32 27.69
N GLU A 269 -1.08 14.67 27.40
CA GLU A 269 -0.73 15.51 26.26
C GLU A 269 -0.94 14.79 24.92
N LEU A 270 -0.58 13.51 24.83
CA LEU A 270 -0.66 12.75 23.57
C LEU A 270 -2.06 12.25 23.23
N MET A 271 -2.85 11.88 24.25
CA MET A 271 -4.10 11.12 24.11
C MET A 271 -5.29 11.73 24.84
N GLY A 272 -5.08 12.75 25.68
CA GLY A 272 -6.14 13.38 26.47
C GLY A 272 -6.37 12.70 27.83
N ALA A 273 -7.14 13.39 28.70
CA ALA A 273 -7.32 12.98 30.09
C ALA A 273 -8.11 11.66 30.25
N ALA A 274 -9.12 11.41 29.40
CA ALA A 274 -9.93 10.19 29.46
C ALA A 274 -9.07 8.93 29.34
N TYR A 275 -8.09 8.95 28.43
CA TYR A 275 -7.19 7.82 28.22
C TYR A 275 -6.25 7.58 29.40
N VAL A 276 -5.85 8.61 30.14
CA VAL A 276 -4.97 8.46 31.31
C VAL A 276 -5.64 7.59 32.38
N HIS A 277 -6.94 7.80 32.62
CA HIS A 277 -7.70 7.00 33.59
C HIS A 277 -7.80 5.53 33.16
N GLU A 278 -8.04 5.29 31.88
CA GLU A 278 -8.09 3.92 31.34
C GLU A 278 -6.72 3.23 31.41
N PHE A 279 -5.66 3.92 31.00
CA PHE A 279 -4.29 3.41 31.06
C PHE A 279 -3.89 3.06 32.49
N GLN A 280 -4.24 3.93 33.45
CA GLN A 280 -4.02 3.67 34.87
C GLN A 280 -4.75 2.41 35.33
N ARG A 281 -6.05 2.30 35.04
CA ARG A 281 -6.86 1.12 35.38
C ARG A 281 -6.26 -0.18 34.86
N LEU A 282 -5.71 -0.16 33.65
CA LEU A 282 -5.18 -1.35 32.97
C LEU A 282 -3.76 -1.71 33.41
N PHE A 283 -2.88 -0.72 33.63
CA PHE A 283 -1.44 -0.98 33.68
C PHE A 283 -0.72 -0.49 34.93
N GLU A 284 -1.36 0.27 35.82
CA GLU A 284 -0.73 0.76 37.05
C GLU A 284 -0.19 -0.36 37.92
N ARG A 285 -0.98 -1.42 38.11
CA ARG A 285 -0.55 -2.59 38.90
C ARG A 285 0.69 -3.27 38.31
N HIS A 286 0.75 -3.38 36.99
CA HIS A 286 1.90 -3.96 36.30
C HIS A 286 3.14 -3.08 36.41
N PHE A 287 2.98 -1.77 36.36
CA PHE A 287 4.09 -0.83 36.55
C PHE A 287 4.62 -0.88 37.98
N LEU A 288 3.75 -0.88 38.99
CA LEU A 288 4.16 -0.94 40.40
C LEU A 288 4.86 -2.26 40.73
N ALA A 289 4.48 -3.36 40.07
CA ALA A 289 5.12 -4.67 40.21
C ALA A 289 6.44 -4.82 39.44
N SER A 290 6.82 -3.85 38.59
CA SER A 290 8.07 -3.89 37.83
C SER A 290 9.29 -3.48 38.66
N ASP A 291 10.46 -3.98 38.26
CA ASP A 291 11.74 -3.64 38.85
C ASP A 291 12.81 -3.26 37.79
N VAL A 292 14.06 -3.10 38.25
CA VAL A 292 15.22 -2.74 37.41
C VAL A 292 15.49 -3.80 36.34
N GLN A 293 15.29 -5.08 36.63
CA GLN A 293 15.59 -6.18 35.71
C GLN A 293 14.46 -6.37 34.70
N THR A 294 13.21 -6.32 35.16
CA THR A 294 12.06 -6.54 34.29
C THR A 294 11.74 -5.30 33.48
N GLY A 295 11.96 -4.10 34.02
CA GLY A 295 11.44 -2.86 33.46
C GLY A 295 9.93 -2.91 33.21
N PHE A 296 9.43 -2.02 32.34
CA PHE A 296 8.02 -1.94 32.01
C PHE A 296 7.81 -1.58 30.54
N LEU A 297 7.21 -2.49 29.78
CA LEU A 297 6.89 -2.28 28.37
C LEU A 297 5.39 -2.49 28.13
N VAL A 298 4.72 -1.46 27.63
CA VAL A 298 3.31 -1.50 27.23
C VAL A 298 3.16 -1.06 25.78
N ARG A 299 2.43 -1.87 25.01
CA ARG A 299 1.85 -1.45 23.72
C ARG A 299 0.34 -1.59 23.82
N HIS A 300 -0.36 -0.48 23.68
CA HIS A 300 -1.80 -0.42 23.81
C HIS A 300 -2.42 0.33 22.64
N ARG A 301 -3.32 -0.33 21.90
CA ARG A 301 -4.12 0.28 20.83
C ARG A 301 -5.49 0.65 21.37
N LEU A 302 -5.88 1.89 21.16
CA LEU A 302 -7.21 2.35 21.50
C LEU A 302 -8.16 1.95 20.37
N ASP A 303 -9.25 1.29 20.75
CA ASP A 303 -10.40 1.17 19.88
C ASP A 303 -11.09 2.53 19.83
N ASP A 304 -11.09 3.15 18.64
CA ASP A 304 -11.85 4.36 18.36
C ASP A 304 -13.09 3.96 17.55
N PRO A 305 -14.29 3.91 18.16
CA PRO A 305 -15.52 3.56 17.46
C PRO A 305 -15.80 4.49 16.26
N ALA A 306 -15.31 5.74 16.28
CA ALA A 306 -15.45 6.66 15.15
C ALA A 306 -14.67 6.17 13.91
N SER A 307 -13.60 5.38 14.11
CA SER A 307 -12.84 4.78 13.03
C SER A 307 -13.58 3.63 12.34
N ASP A 308 -14.57 3.00 12.98
CA ASP A 308 -15.31 1.89 12.36
C ASP A 308 -16.18 2.36 11.20
N TYR A 309 -16.84 3.51 11.34
CA TYR A 309 -17.60 4.11 10.24
C TYR A 309 -16.70 4.38 9.03
N LEU A 310 -15.51 4.93 9.26
CA LEU A 310 -14.52 5.19 8.19
C LEU A 310 -14.04 3.91 7.51
N ARG A 311 -14.07 2.74 8.19
CA ARG A 311 -13.66 1.46 7.61
C ARG A 311 -14.68 0.90 6.64
N SER A 312 -15.97 1.09 6.91
CA SER A 312 -17.08 0.60 6.09
C SER A 312 -17.55 1.59 5.03
N SER A 313 -17.23 2.88 5.19
CA SER A 313 -17.70 3.96 4.34
C SER A 313 -16.51 4.66 3.67
N PRO A 314 -16.09 4.24 2.46
CA PRO A 314 -15.06 4.96 1.73
C PRO A 314 -15.51 6.40 1.40
N PRO A 315 -14.56 7.32 1.15
CA PRO A 315 -14.85 8.68 0.70
C PRO A 315 -15.79 8.68 -0.52
N ALA A 316 -16.66 9.69 -0.62
CA ALA A 316 -17.69 9.77 -1.66
C ALA A 316 -17.11 9.64 -3.08
N GLU A 317 -15.92 10.20 -3.29
CA GLU A 317 -15.19 10.18 -4.54
C GLU A 317 -14.71 8.77 -4.91
N LEU A 318 -14.50 7.90 -3.92
CA LEU A 318 -14.04 6.52 -4.11
C LEU A 318 -15.17 5.48 -4.08
N GLN A 319 -16.34 5.83 -3.56
CA GLN A 319 -17.48 4.93 -3.39
C GLN A 319 -17.87 4.15 -4.65
N PRO A 320 -17.95 4.75 -5.86
CA PRO A 320 -18.32 4.01 -7.06
C PRO A 320 -17.37 2.83 -7.38
N MET A 321 -16.10 2.94 -7.00
CA MET A 321 -15.07 1.93 -7.28
C MET A 321 -14.84 0.97 -6.10
N LEU A 322 -15.18 1.42 -4.89
CA LEU A 322 -14.99 0.69 -3.64
C LEU A 322 -16.31 0.21 -3.03
N GLN A 323 -17.36 0.07 -3.83
CA GLN A 323 -18.63 -0.44 -3.35
C GLN A 323 -18.47 -1.82 -2.69
N GLY A 324 -18.99 -1.96 -1.48
CA GLY A 324 -18.87 -3.19 -0.68
C GLY A 324 -17.45 -3.51 -0.21
N PHE A 325 -16.47 -2.62 -0.43
CA PHE A 325 -15.13 -2.76 0.15
C PHE A 325 -15.13 -2.22 1.57
N SER A 326 -14.52 -2.96 2.50
CA SER A 326 -14.29 -2.50 3.86
C SER A 326 -12.84 -2.74 4.26
N VAL A 327 -12.28 -1.80 5.03
CA VAL A 327 -10.95 -1.98 5.62
C VAL A 327 -11.10 -2.80 6.90
N PRO A 328 -10.35 -3.91 7.06
CA PRO A 328 -10.47 -4.76 8.22
C PRO A 328 -10.16 -3.98 9.51
N ARG A 329 -10.84 -4.35 10.61
CA ARG A 329 -10.47 -3.86 11.93
C ARG A 329 -9.14 -4.48 12.32
N LEU A 330 -8.26 -3.67 12.88
CA LEU A 330 -7.02 -4.18 13.44
C LEU A 330 -7.32 -4.93 14.75
N PRO A 331 -6.65 -6.06 15.04
CA PRO A 331 -6.83 -6.78 16.30
C PRO A 331 -6.58 -5.87 17.52
N PRO A 332 -7.17 -6.12 18.68
CA PRO A 332 -6.76 -5.40 19.88
C PRO A 332 -5.28 -5.67 20.15
N LEU A 333 -4.52 -4.62 20.48
CA LEU A 333 -3.14 -4.74 20.91
C LEU A 333 -3.07 -4.27 22.35
N GLN A 334 -2.97 -5.20 23.28
CA GLN A 334 -2.78 -4.94 24.70
C GLN A 334 -1.72 -5.91 25.21
N THR A 335 -0.45 -5.50 25.08
CA THR A 335 0.68 -6.32 25.53
C THR A 335 1.43 -5.59 26.63
N VAL A 336 1.63 -6.28 27.75
CA VAL A 336 2.54 -5.88 28.82
C VAL A 336 3.64 -6.94 28.87
N SER A 337 4.90 -6.53 28.79
CA SER A 337 6.05 -7.43 28.92
C SER A 337 7.16 -6.77 29.72
N SER A 338 8.21 -7.55 30.02
CA SER A 338 9.48 -6.99 30.44
C SER A 338 10.07 -6.14 29.31
N ALA A 339 10.78 -5.08 29.68
CA ALA A 339 11.53 -4.24 28.78
C ALA A 339 12.94 -4.82 28.60
N ASP A 340 13.10 -5.75 27.68
CA ASP A 340 14.42 -6.22 27.22
C ASP A 340 15.22 -5.11 26.52
#